data_AF-A0A1U7LXQ0-F1
#
_entry.id   AF-A0A1U7LXQ0-F1
#
_cell.length_a   1.000
_cell.length_b   1.000
_cell.length_c   1.000
_cell.angle_alpha   90.00
_cell.angle_beta   90.00
_cell.angle_gamma   90.00
#
_symmetry.space_group_name_H-M   'P 1'
#
loop_
_entity.id
_entity.type
_entity.pdbx_description
1 polymer ?
#
loop_
_entity_poly.entity_id
_entity_poly.type
_entity_poly.pdbx_seq_one_letter_code
_entity_poly.pdbx_strand_id
1 'polypeptide(L)' 'MLEPYIDLNLDYYDLSIENRNNTYDEVTIDSAKAVARHHIGVKCATITANEDRVKEFNLNKIYLLQMLQ' A
#
# COMPACT_ATOMS: atom_id res chain seq x y z
N MET A 1 16.36 5.89 -4.03
CA MET A 1 16.56 7.35 -3.80
C MET A 1 17.44 7.67 -2.59
N LEU A 2 17.76 6.72 -1.70
CA LEU A 2 18.73 6.91 -0.60
C LEU A 2 19.92 5.93 -0.65
N GLU A 3 19.86 4.91 -1.51
CA GLU A 3 20.85 3.82 -1.59
C GLU A 3 22.34 4.25 -1.65
N PRO A 4 22.77 5.34 -2.33
CA PRO A 4 24.20 5.69 -2.35
C PRO A 4 24.71 6.31 -1.04
N TYR A 5 23.84 6.63 -0.09
CA TYR A 5 24.22 7.34 1.15
C TYR A 5 23.96 6.54 2.42
N ILE A 6 22.99 5.61 2.41
CA ILE A 6 22.57 4.86 3.58
C ILE A 6 22.21 3.43 3.14
N ASP A 7 22.79 2.44 3.82
CA ASP A 7 22.34 1.06 3.76
C ASP A 7 21.15 0.88 4.72
N LEU A 8 19.98 0.58 4.17
CA LEU A 8 18.72 0.48 4.90
C LEU A 8 18.12 -0.90 4.68
N ASN A 9 17.84 -1.61 5.78
CA ASN A 9 17.01 -2.78 5.73
C ASN A 9 15.54 -2.35 5.65
N LEU A 10 14.90 -2.57 4.50
CA LEU A 10 13.54 -2.13 4.21
C LEU A 10 12.63 -3.32 3.92
N ASP A 11 11.58 -3.46 4.73
CA ASP A 11 10.43 -4.27 4.35
C ASP A 11 9.59 -3.46 3.35
N TYR A 12 9.65 -3.83 2.07
CA TYR A 12 8.97 -3.12 0.99
C TYR A 12 7.60 -3.73 0.67
N TYR A 13 6.57 -2.89 0.63
CA TYR A 13 5.20 -3.26 0.26
C TYR A 13 4.70 -2.35 -0.86
N ASP A 14 4.36 -2.91 -2.01
CA ASP A 14 3.76 -2.14 -3.10
C ASP A 14 2.27 -1.89 -2.84
N LEU A 15 1.93 -0.64 -2.50
CA LEU A 15 0.55 -0.20 -2.27
C LEU A 15 -0.07 0.49 -3.51
N SER A 16 0.49 0.26 -4.70
CA SER A 16 -0.13 0.67 -5.98
C SER A 16 -1.54 0.11 -6.09
N ILE A 17 -2.42 0.85 -6.80
CA ILE A 17 -3.83 0.46 -6.92
C ILE A 17 -3.99 -0.90 -7.64
N GLU A 18 -3.09 -1.20 -8.56
CA GLU A 18 -3.03 -2.48 -9.27
C GLU A 18 -2.65 -3.62 -8.34
N ASN A 19 -1.58 -3.46 -7.54
CA ASN A 19 -1.16 -4.52 -6.62
C ASN A 19 -2.18 -4.73 -5.49
N ARG A 20 -2.77 -3.64 -4.98
CA ARG A 20 -3.90 -3.71 -4.04
C ARG A 20 -5.07 -4.48 -4.64
N ASN A 21 -5.42 -4.24 -5.90
CA ASN A 21 -6.49 -4.98 -6.57
C ASN A 21 -6.16 -6.47 -6.77
N ASN A 22 -4.92 -6.78 -7.17
CA ASN A 22 -4.45 -8.16 -7.41
C ASN A 22 -4.36 -9.00 -6.13
N THR A 23 -4.07 -8.36 -5.00
CA THR A 23 -3.95 -9.02 -3.69
C THR A 23 -5.23 -8.94 -2.85
N TYR A 24 -6.34 -8.48 -3.43
CA TYR A 24 -7.58 -8.23 -2.69
C TYR A 24 -7.40 -7.33 -1.44
N ASP A 25 -6.47 -6.38 -1.56
CA ASP A 25 -6.00 -5.43 -0.54
C ASP A 25 -5.28 -6.04 0.68
N GLU A 26 -4.92 -7.33 0.65
CA GLU A 26 -4.14 -7.98 1.72
C GLU A 26 -2.76 -7.33 1.90
N VAL A 27 -2.14 -6.82 0.82
CA VAL A 27 -0.86 -6.10 0.91
C VAL A 27 -0.94 -4.87 1.82
N THR A 28 -2.10 -4.21 1.88
CA THR A 28 -2.31 -3.06 2.78
C THR A 28 -2.30 -3.51 4.24
N ILE A 29 -2.96 -4.63 4.54
CA ILE A 29 -2.99 -5.22 5.89
C ILE A 29 -1.60 -5.68 6.33
N ASP A 30 -0.86 -6.34 5.44
CA ASP A 30 0.47 -6.83 5.76
C ASP A 30 1.47 -5.69 5.97
N SER A 31 1.36 -4.62 5.19
CA SER A 31 2.14 -3.39 5.44
C SER A 31 1.81 -2.77 6.81
N ALA A 32 0.53 -2.75 7.20
CA ALA A 32 0.11 -2.23 8.50
C ALA A 32 0.64 -3.11 9.65
N LYS A 33 0.60 -4.43 9.52
CA LYS A 33 1.21 -5.36 10.48
C LYS A 33 2.72 -5.15 10.59
N ALA A 34 3.41 -4.89 9.48
CA ALA A 34 4.85 -4.62 9.49
C ALA A 34 5.16 -3.32 10.24
N VAL A 35 4.43 -2.25 9.96
CA VAL A 35 4.56 -1.00 10.71
C VAL A 35 4.24 -1.21 12.20
N ALA A 36 3.25 -2.04 12.55
CA ALA A 36 2.96 -2.35 13.95
C ALA A 36 4.11 -3.10 14.64
N ARG A 37 4.84 -3.97 13.94
CA ARG A 37 6.03 -4.68 14.46
C ARG A 37 7.27 -3.78 14.55
N HIS A 38 7.49 -2.93 13.56
CA HIS A 38 8.70 -2.09 13.44
C HIS A 38 8.53 -0.69 14.07
N HIS A 39 7.30 -0.30 14.40
CA HIS A 39 6.89 0.99 14.94
C HIS A 39 7.15 2.22 14.06
N ILE A 40 7.78 2.04 12.89
CA ILE A 40 8.13 3.11 11.95
C ILE A 40 7.67 2.66 10.56
N GLY A 41 7.03 3.58 9.83
CA GLY A 41 6.61 3.38 8.45
C GLY A 41 6.72 4.67 7.66
N VAL A 42 7.17 4.57 6.40
CA VAL A 42 7.16 5.68 5.44
C VAL A 42 6.23 5.28 4.32
N LYS A 43 5.18 6.07 4.10
CA LYS A 43 4.13 5.75 3.13
C LYS A 43 4.03 6.84 2.06
N CYS A 44 4.16 6.45 0.80
CA CYS A 44 3.81 7.32 -0.32
C CYS A 44 2.29 7.51 -0.41
N ALA A 45 1.85 8.61 -1.05
CA ALA A 45 0.44 8.83 -1.31
C ALA A 45 -0.12 7.74 -2.22
N THR A 46 -1.34 7.28 -1.93
CA THR A 46 -2.02 6.20 -2.65
C THR A 46 -3.39 6.66 -3.11
N ILE A 47 -3.89 6.11 -4.20
CA ILE A 47 -5.24 6.40 -4.71
C ILE A 47 -6.29 5.74 -3.80
N THR A 48 -7.26 6.53 -3.33
CA THR A 48 -8.52 6.02 -2.79
C THR A 48 -9.51 5.92 -3.94
N ALA A 49 -9.97 4.71 -4.27
CA ALA A 49 -10.83 4.49 -5.43
C ALA A 49 -12.23 5.08 -5.20
N ASN A 50 -12.70 5.85 -6.18
CA ASN A 50 -14.11 6.17 -6.37
C ASN A 50 -14.64 5.41 -7.61
N GLU A 51 -15.92 5.58 -7.95
CA GLU A 51 -16.52 4.90 -9.11
C GLU A 51 -15.79 5.16 -10.43
N ASP A 52 -15.28 6.37 -10.64
CA ASP A 52 -14.51 6.72 -11.83
C ASP A 52 -13.18 5.98 -11.88
N ARG A 53 -12.48 5.90 -10.74
CA ARG A 53 -11.21 5.16 -10.64
C ARG A 53 -11.41 3.65 -10.81
N VAL A 54 -12.55 3.10 -10.39
CA VAL A 54 -12.88 1.68 -10.64
C VAL A 54 -12.93 1.38 -12.13
N LYS A 55 -13.55 2.26 -12.92
CA LYS A 55 -13.62 2.12 -14.37
C LYS A 55 -12.27 2.34 -15.04
N GLU A 56 -11.53 3.37 -14.59
CA GLU A 56 -10.21 3.71 -15.14
C GLU A 56 -9.18 2.59 -14.97
N PHE A 57 -9.17 1.95 -13.79
CA PHE A 57 -8.18 0.91 -13.46
C PHE A 57 -8.76 -0.51 -13.51
N ASN A 58 -10.00 -0.69 -13.98
CA ASN A 58 -10.70 -1.97 -14.06
C ASN A 58 -10.65 -2.77 -12.74
N LEU A 59 -10.99 -2.11 -11.63
CA LEU A 59 -10.87 -2.67 -10.28
C LEU A 59 -12.00 -3.66 -9.99
N ASN A 60 -11.67 -4.74 -9.28
CA ASN A 60 -12.65 -5.76 -8.89
C ASN A 60 -13.64 -5.24 -7.83
N LYS A 61 -13.13 -4.42 -6.89
CA LYS A 61 -13.90 -3.82 -5.79
C LYS A 61 -13.28 -2.48 -5.37
N ILE A 62 -14.08 -1.66 -4.71
CA ILE A 62 -13.59 -0.46 -4.00
C ILE A 62 -13.09 -0.90 -2.63
N TYR A 63 -11.83 -0.63 -2.33
CA TYR A 63 -11.23 -0.84 -1.02
C TYR A 63 -10.91 0.50 -0.36
N LEU A 64 -11.44 0.69 0.86
CA LEU A 64 -11.10 1.83 1.71
C LEU A 64 -9.68 1.64 2.25
N LEU A 65 -8.91 2.73 2.32
CA LEU A 65 -7.60 2.72 2.97
C LEU A 65 -7.80 2.58 4.48
N GLN A 66 -7.86 1.35 4.98
CA GLN A 66 -7.86 1.05 6.41
C GLN A 66 -6.48 0.51 6.79
N MET A 67 -5.61 1.42 7.25
CA MET A 67 -4.48 1.03 8.08
C MET A 67 -5.07 0.74 9.46
N LEU A 68 -4.89 -0.49 9.98
CA LEU A 68 -5.43 -1.01 11.24
C LEU A 68 -5.85 0.11 12.22
N GLN A 69 -7.16 0.33 12.35
CA GLN A 69 -7.73 1.06 13.48
C GLN A 69 -7.61 0.23 14.75
#